data_AF-A0A6C0KLF9-F1
#
_entry.id   AF-A0A6C0KLF9-F1
#
_cell.length_a   1.000
_cell.length_b   1.000
_cell.length_c   1.000
_cell.angle_alpha   90.00
_cell.angle_beta   90.00
_cell.angle_gamma   90.00
#
_symmetry.space_group_name_H-M   'P 1'
#
loop_
_entity.id
_entity.type
_entity.pdbx_description
1 polymer ?
#
loop_
_entity_poly.entity_id
_entity_poly.type
_entity_poly.pdbx_seq_one_letter_code
_entity_poly.pdbx_strand_id
1 'polypeptide(L)'
;MENMDWLILGFKFPITKPAKKTKKRPKAKAKAKAKNQKPFLHNLQEQKPTTVYAPHNICFNILPFRALPKKIWAILAFMNGINLAEQREYIKNFVKNSYTNKTDREIYDKSFNQFWTDSNSGESIETVLLSYIKKIRILRARFRRFLHIWRTSRLRPINTEDIVTMEPPKDPVYIVDWATKSKSAFESSTLMRDITLRLLHHDGFFECPQEPRNPYTNSPLTQAQMISVWIQLARSKATASSVFTGLRQVRWILYKFMTEYSLQLQLHAFRTTMRNPAHMDYRDRLGDFINFCYEQEDVQFPRIIFTDAILKIPNHRLLKQWANLCIRYYEATYIHSKFPHKIITIQEDVLDKSVFLLRRYKELTRSL
;
A
#
# COMPACT_ATOMS: atom_id res chain seq x y z
N MET A 1 -31.60 -0.14 9.85
CA MET A 1 -30.15 -0.33 9.67
C MET A 1 -29.52 1.04 9.67
N GLU A 2 -28.65 1.26 10.65
CA GLU A 2 -28.29 2.54 11.24
C GLU A 2 -27.48 3.46 10.30
N ASN A 3 -27.83 4.76 10.37
CA ASN A 3 -27.09 5.87 9.79
C ASN A 3 -25.73 6.02 10.48
N MET A 4 -24.64 5.98 9.69
CA MET A 4 -23.29 6.33 10.13
C MET A 4 -22.90 7.66 9.49
N ASP A 5 -23.26 8.75 10.16
CA ASP A 5 -22.77 10.11 9.90
C ASP A 5 -21.31 10.23 10.32
N TRP A 6 -20.41 10.52 9.37
CA TRP A 6 -19.03 10.91 9.67
C TRP A 6 -18.88 12.43 9.56
N LEU A 7 -18.73 13.04 10.73
CA LEU A 7 -18.32 14.43 10.97
C LEU A 7 -17.03 14.79 10.20
N ILE A 8 -17.13 15.77 9.32
CA ILE A 8 -16.02 16.42 8.64
C ILE A 8 -15.48 17.53 9.55
N LEU A 9 -14.32 17.31 10.17
CA LEU A 9 -13.55 18.37 10.84
C LEU A 9 -12.77 19.16 9.78
N GLY A 10 -13.22 20.40 9.55
CA GLY A 10 -12.60 21.35 8.63
C GLY A 10 -11.27 21.91 9.14
N PHE A 11 -10.19 21.68 8.40
CA PHE A 11 -8.95 22.42 8.51
C PHE A 11 -8.79 23.33 7.27
N LYS A 12 -8.90 24.65 7.47
CA LYS A 12 -8.50 25.66 6.48
C LYS A 12 -6.99 25.89 6.58
N PHE A 13 -6.25 25.64 5.50
CA PHE A 13 -4.86 26.07 5.35
C PHE A 13 -4.77 27.32 4.45
N PRO A 14 -3.83 28.24 4.73
CA PRO A 14 -3.72 29.50 4.00
C PRO A 14 -3.12 29.30 2.61
N ILE A 15 -3.73 29.98 1.63
CA ILE A 15 -3.27 30.08 0.24
C ILE A 15 -2.01 30.95 0.23
N THR A 16 -0.87 30.39 -0.17
CA THR A 16 0.34 31.16 -0.48
C THR A 16 0.45 31.37 -1.99
N LYS A 17 0.72 32.62 -2.39
CA LYS A 17 0.81 33.08 -3.79
C LYS A 17 2.04 32.47 -4.50
N PRO A 18 1.97 32.22 -5.82
CA PRO A 18 3.09 31.63 -6.55
C PRO A 18 4.20 32.65 -6.82
N ALA A 19 5.45 32.27 -6.53
CA ALA A 19 6.63 33.02 -6.92
C ALA A 19 6.98 32.73 -8.39
N LYS A 20 6.91 33.78 -9.23
CA LYS A 20 7.53 33.81 -10.57
C LYS A 20 9.05 33.82 -10.41
N LYS A 21 9.77 32.93 -11.12
CA LYS A 21 11.07 33.25 -11.72
C LYS A 21 11.49 32.20 -12.75
N THR A 22 11.56 32.68 -13.98
CA THR A 22 12.20 32.11 -15.16
C THR A 22 13.71 32.01 -14.96
N LYS A 23 14.33 30.88 -15.32
CA LYS A 23 15.77 30.81 -15.63
C LYS A 23 16.03 29.94 -16.86
N LYS A 24 16.80 30.53 -17.77
CA LYS A 24 17.20 30.04 -19.09
C LYS A 24 18.01 28.73 -18.99
N ARG A 25 17.65 27.74 -19.82
CA ARG A 25 18.41 26.50 -20.06
C ARG A 25 19.74 26.82 -20.78
N PRO A 26 20.90 26.28 -20.34
CA PRO A 26 22.11 26.29 -21.14
C PRO A 26 22.12 25.16 -22.18
N LYS A 27 22.70 25.47 -23.36
CA LYS A 27 22.85 24.60 -24.53
C LYS A 27 23.76 23.41 -24.25
N ALA A 28 23.38 22.24 -24.76
CA ALA A 28 24.13 20.99 -24.67
C ALA A 28 25.47 21.08 -25.41
N LYS A 29 26.56 20.67 -24.76
CA LYS A 29 27.88 20.46 -25.37
C LYS A 29 28.01 19.04 -25.90
N ALA A 30 28.72 18.93 -27.01
CA ALA A 30 28.89 17.77 -27.86
C ALA A 30 29.58 16.56 -27.18
N LYS A 31 29.24 15.38 -27.72
CA LYS A 31 29.69 14.04 -27.37
C LYS A 31 31.22 13.92 -27.34
N ALA A 32 31.76 13.51 -26.19
CA ALA A 32 33.15 13.08 -26.05
C ALA A 32 33.28 11.58 -26.37
N LYS A 33 34.32 11.26 -27.14
CA LYS A 33 34.70 9.95 -27.68
C LYS A 33 34.86 8.89 -26.59
N ALA A 34 34.33 7.69 -26.88
CA ALA A 34 34.51 6.48 -26.07
C ALA A 34 36.00 6.11 -25.99
N LYS A 35 36.56 6.14 -24.77
CA LYS A 35 37.87 5.57 -24.46
C LYS A 35 37.66 4.11 -24.04
N ASN A 36 38.30 3.19 -24.78
CA ASN A 36 38.46 1.78 -24.44
C ASN A 36 38.92 1.62 -22.99
N GLN A 37 38.04 1.13 -22.12
CA GLN A 37 38.41 0.65 -20.79
C GLN A 37 38.82 -0.82 -20.92
N LYS A 38 40.11 -1.09 -20.67
CA LYS A 38 40.62 -2.44 -20.42
C LYS A 38 39.99 -2.99 -19.12
N PRO A 39 39.74 -4.31 -19.02
CA PRO A 39 39.20 -4.91 -17.81
C PRO A 39 40.23 -4.82 -16.68
N PHE A 40 39.92 -4.02 -15.66
CA PHE A 40 40.69 -3.92 -14.42
C PHE A 40 40.25 -5.08 -13.51
N LEU A 41 40.80 -6.27 -13.76
CA LEU A 41 40.77 -7.39 -12.81
C LEU A 41 41.81 -7.09 -11.72
N HIS A 42 41.40 -6.31 -10.72
CA HIS A 42 42.19 -6.12 -9.52
C HIS A 42 41.74 -7.11 -8.46
N ASN A 43 42.71 -7.90 -7.99
CA ASN A 43 42.69 -8.77 -6.82
C ASN A 43 41.67 -8.34 -5.75
N LEU A 44 40.56 -9.06 -5.67
CA LEU A 44 39.77 -9.19 -4.46
C LEU A 44 40.61 -10.01 -3.48
N GLN A 45 41.50 -9.35 -2.75
CA GLN A 45 41.94 -9.89 -1.47
C GLN A 45 40.68 -10.07 -0.63
N GLU A 46 40.42 -11.31 -0.24
CA GLU A 46 39.39 -11.68 0.72
C GLU A 46 39.57 -10.80 1.96
N GLN A 47 38.75 -9.75 2.06
CA GLN A 47 38.65 -8.99 3.28
C GLN A 47 38.06 -9.94 4.31
N LYS A 48 38.90 -10.41 5.24
CA LYS A 48 38.45 -11.16 6.40
C LYS A 48 37.26 -10.40 6.99
N PRO A 49 36.10 -11.04 7.20
CA PRO A 49 34.94 -10.36 7.75
C PRO A 49 35.34 -9.74 9.08
N THR A 50 35.30 -8.42 9.16
CA THR A 50 35.47 -7.73 10.43
C THR A 50 34.23 -8.03 11.26
N THR A 51 34.32 -9.04 12.11
CA THR A 51 33.28 -9.36 13.09
C THR A 51 33.22 -8.23 14.10
N VAL A 52 32.45 -7.20 13.78
CA VAL A 52 32.09 -6.17 14.76
C VAL A 52 31.09 -6.83 15.70
N TYR A 53 31.57 -7.23 16.88
CA TYR A 53 30.71 -7.58 18.01
C TYR A 53 29.94 -6.32 18.42
N ALA A 54 28.81 -6.08 17.77
CA ALA A 54 27.80 -5.17 18.28
C ALA A 54 27.10 -5.94 19.41
N PRO A 55 27.25 -5.54 20.69
CA PRO A 55 26.48 -6.14 21.77
C PRO A 55 25.00 -6.11 21.38
N HIS A 56 24.44 -7.31 21.24
CA HIS A 56 23.05 -7.49 20.84
C HIS A 56 22.17 -6.66 21.78
N ASN A 57 21.37 -5.76 21.22
CA ASN A 57 20.39 -4.88 21.89
C ASN A 57 20.84 -3.53 22.46
N ILE A 58 21.99 -2.94 22.06
CA ILE A 58 22.17 -1.49 22.29
C ILE A 58 21.40 -0.71 21.21
N CYS A 59 20.09 -0.60 21.40
CA CYS A 59 19.21 0.29 20.64
C CYS A 59 19.75 1.73 20.69
N PHE A 60 20.50 2.14 19.66
CA PHE A 60 20.85 3.52 19.30
C PHE A 60 20.81 4.51 20.49
N ASN A 61 21.78 4.42 21.41
CA ASN A 61 22.02 5.50 22.36
C ASN A 61 22.70 6.64 21.59
N ILE A 62 21.86 7.51 21.02
CA ILE A 62 22.22 8.73 20.30
C ILE A 62 22.95 9.75 21.19
N LEU A 63 22.88 9.55 22.50
CA LEU A 63 23.57 10.38 23.46
C LEU A 63 25.05 9.99 23.50
N PRO A 64 25.98 10.95 23.37
CA PRO A 64 27.40 10.70 23.55
C PRO A 64 27.65 9.94 24.85
N PHE A 65 28.62 9.02 24.84
CA PHE A 65 29.16 8.45 26.07
C PHE A 65 29.61 9.64 26.93
N ARG A 66 29.00 9.85 28.11
CA ARG A 66 29.15 11.01 29.03
C ARG A 66 28.17 12.19 28.89
N ALA A 67 27.19 12.17 27.97
CA ALA A 67 26.17 13.24 27.92
C ALA A 67 25.17 13.20 29.08
N LEU A 68 25.16 12.12 29.85
CA LEU A 68 24.42 11.99 31.10
C LEU A 68 25.38 11.63 32.23
N PRO A 69 25.07 12.01 33.48
CA PRO A 69 25.79 11.53 34.65
C PRO A 69 25.94 10.00 34.61
N LYS A 70 27.13 9.49 34.97
CA LYS A 70 27.47 8.04 34.90
C LYS A 70 26.40 7.15 35.52
N LYS A 71 25.78 7.59 36.63
CA LYS A 71 24.71 6.89 37.35
C LYS A 71 23.39 6.77 36.54
N ILE A 72 22.99 7.83 35.83
CA ILE A 72 21.81 7.81 34.93
C ILE A 72 22.09 6.94 33.70
N TRP A 73 23.33 6.99 33.20
CA TRP A 73 23.77 6.15 32.08
C TRP A 73 23.69 4.66 32.43
N ALA A 74 24.07 4.26 33.65
CA ALA A 74 23.97 2.87 34.13
C ALA A 74 22.51 2.38 34.20
N ILE A 75 21.59 3.20 34.71
CA ILE A 75 20.16 2.89 34.77
C ILE A 75 19.57 2.75 33.35
N LEU A 76 19.89 3.67 32.44
CA LEU A 76 19.39 3.65 31.07
C LEU A 76 19.98 2.54 30.20
N ALA A 77 21.24 2.15 30.45
CA ALA A 77 21.86 1.01 29.80
C ALA A 77 21.16 -0.30 30.17
N PHE A 78 20.75 -0.44 31.45
CA PHE A 78 19.95 -1.57 31.93
C PHE A 78 18.53 -1.64 31.34
N MET A 79 17.95 -0.48 31.01
CA MET A 79 16.58 -0.40 30.48
C MET A 79 16.43 -0.71 28.98
N ASN A 80 17.52 -0.83 28.22
CA ASN A 80 17.45 -1.13 26.79
C ASN A 80 17.08 -2.60 26.57
N GLY A 81 15.87 -2.86 26.04
CA GLY A 81 15.39 -4.21 25.69
C GLY A 81 14.19 -4.70 26.50
N ILE A 82 13.81 -3.98 27.56
CA ILE A 82 12.73 -4.32 28.48
C ILE A 82 11.43 -3.60 28.08
N ASN A 83 10.27 -4.24 28.21
CA ASN A 83 8.97 -3.64 27.87
C ASN A 83 8.63 -2.46 28.81
N LEU A 84 7.81 -1.50 28.38
CA LEU A 84 7.44 -0.29 29.12
C LEU A 84 6.83 -0.55 30.52
N ALA A 85 6.09 -1.65 30.70
CA ALA A 85 5.53 -2.08 31.97
C ALA A 85 6.62 -2.62 32.91
N GLU A 86 7.45 -3.53 32.41
CA GLU A 86 8.62 -4.08 33.12
C GLU A 86 9.65 -2.99 33.47
N GLN A 87 9.84 -1.99 32.61
CA GLN A 87 10.68 -0.82 32.92
C GLN A 87 10.14 -0.03 34.11
N ARG A 88 8.82 0.18 34.18
CA ARG A 88 8.18 0.89 35.30
C ARG A 88 8.26 0.08 36.58
N GLU A 89 8.02 -1.21 36.49
CA GLU A 89 8.10 -2.13 37.62
C GLU A 89 9.54 -2.25 38.15
N TYR A 90 10.53 -2.35 37.25
CA TYR A 90 11.93 -2.31 37.61
C TYR A 90 12.32 -1.00 38.28
N ILE A 91 11.87 0.16 37.78
CA ILE A 91 12.14 1.45 38.44
C ILE A 91 11.53 1.46 39.85
N LYS A 92 10.29 0.99 40.01
CA LYS A 92 9.64 0.88 41.33
C LYS A 92 10.40 -0.05 42.28
N ASN A 93 10.82 -1.21 41.79
CA ASN A 93 11.54 -2.21 42.57
C ASN A 93 12.99 -1.80 42.85
N PHE A 94 13.65 -1.12 41.93
CA PHE A 94 14.99 -0.55 42.11
C PHE A 94 14.98 0.51 43.20
N VAL A 95 14.00 1.42 43.16
CA VAL A 95 13.78 2.38 44.25
C VAL A 95 13.54 1.64 45.56
N LYS A 96 12.65 0.63 45.58
CA LYS A 96 12.31 -0.13 46.81
C LYS A 96 13.47 -0.96 47.38
N ASN A 97 14.27 -1.61 46.54
CA ASN A 97 15.37 -2.52 46.92
C ASN A 97 16.68 -1.79 47.22
N SER A 98 16.84 -0.54 46.76
CA SER A 98 17.98 0.31 47.17
C SER A 98 17.97 0.65 48.67
N TYR A 99 16.88 0.34 49.38
CA TYR A 99 16.70 0.63 50.81
C TYR A 99 16.93 -0.56 51.76
N THR A 100 17.25 -1.77 51.30
CA THR A 100 17.25 -2.98 52.15
C THR A 100 18.62 -3.47 52.63
N ASN A 101 19.73 -3.18 51.96
CA ASN A 101 21.08 -3.61 52.39
C ASN A 101 21.84 -2.48 53.11
N LYS A 102 22.08 -2.63 54.43
CA LYS A 102 22.63 -1.58 55.32
C LYS A 102 24.06 -1.10 54.98
N THR A 103 24.94 -1.96 54.48
CA THR A 103 26.36 -1.64 54.27
C THR A 103 26.66 -0.93 52.96
N ASP A 104 25.98 -1.29 51.86
CA ASP A 104 26.02 -0.53 50.62
C ASP A 104 25.23 0.79 50.73
N ARG A 105 24.25 0.82 51.66
CA ARG A 105 23.43 1.99 51.98
C ARG A 105 24.26 3.20 52.32
N GLU A 106 25.28 3.11 53.17
CA GLU A 106 25.95 4.33 53.66
C GLU A 106 26.87 4.99 52.62
N ILE A 107 27.50 4.19 51.76
CA ILE A 107 28.39 4.68 50.70
C ILE A 107 27.57 5.19 49.50
N TYR A 108 26.48 4.48 49.15
CA TYR A 108 25.55 4.94 48.13
C TYR A 108 24.67 6.10 48.62
N ASP A 109 24.07 6.06 49.81
CA ASP A 109 23.23 7.14 50.34
C ASP A 109 24.00 8.43 50.52
N LYS A 110 25.25 8.44 51.00
CA LYS A 110 25.97 9.70 51.15
C LYS A 110 26.20 10.40 49.81
N SER A 111 26.64 9.65 48.79
CA SER A 111 26.98 10.22 47.47
C SER A 111 25.82 10.24 46.45
N PHE A 112 24.73 9.53 46.74
CA PHE A 112 23.48 9.58 45.99
C PHE A 112 22.56 10.65 46.60
N ASN A 113 22.35 10.65 47.93
CA ASN A 113 21.59 11.70 48.57
C ASN A 113 22.31 13.05 48.47
N GLN A 114 23.63 13.22 48.64
CA GLN A 114 24.27 14.55 48.40
C GLN A 114 24.00 15.12 47.01
N PHE A 115 24.05 14.28 45.97
CA PHE A 115 23.80 14.73 44.59
C PHE A 115 22.34 15.17 44.37
N TRP A 116 21.39 14.64 45.16
CA TRP A 116 19.95 14.89 45.03
C TRP A 116 19.37 15.80 46.12
N THR A 117 20.01 15.95 47.27
CA THR A 117 19.64 16.88 48.35
C THR A 117 20.04 18.31 48.01
N ASP A 118 21.06 18.51 47.17
CA ASP A 118 21.41 19.84 46.65
C ASP A 118 20.35 20.38 45.65
N SER A 119 19.48 19.51 45.13
CA SER A 119 18.24 19.92 44.46
C SER A 119 17.12 20.13 45.49
N ASN A 120 17.07 21.32 46.08
CA ASN A 120 16.07 21.83 47.04
C ASN A 120 14.59 21.85 46.56
N SER A 121 14.14 20.99 45.65
CA SER A 121 12.83 21.12 44.99
C SER A 121 11.69 20.27 45.56
N GLY A 122 11.93 19.39 46.56
CA GLY A 122 10.86 18.55 47.13
C GLY A 122 10.24 17.53 46.14
N GLU A 123 10.83 17.36 44.95
CA GLU A 123 10.36 16.43 43.93
C GLU A 123 10.89 15.01 44.20
N SER A 124 10.05 13.99 43.98
CA SER A 124 10.46 12.60 44.16
C SER A 124 11.46 12.14 43.09
N ILE A 125 12.36 11.22 43.42
CA ILE A 125 13.34 10.65 42.47
C ILE A 125 12.65 10.10 41.20
N GLU A 126 11.45 9.54 41.37
CA GLU A 126 10.63 9.03 40.27
C GLU A 126 10.23 10.14 39.29
N THR A 127 9.76 11.30 39.77
CA THR A 127 9.38 12.42 38.89
C THR A 127 10.58 12.95 38.11
N VAL A 128 11.73 13.04 38.76
CA VAL A 128 12.97 13.47 38.12
C VAL A 128 13.40 12.48 37.03
N LEU A 129 13.43 11.17 37.32
CA LEU A 129 13.76 10.14 36.33
C LEU A 129 12.78 10.10 35.14
N LEU A 130 11.48 10.19 35.41
CA LEU A 130 10.46 10.27 34.35
C LEU A 130 10.64 11.51 33.47
N SER A 131 11.03 12.65 34.06
CA SER A 131 11.34 13.87 33.31
C SER A 131 12.53 13.66 32.36
N TYR A 132 13.58 12.97 32.80
CA TYR A 132 14.74 12.64 31.97
C TYR A 132 14.38 11.65 30.87
N ILE A 133 13.63 10.58 31.18
CA ILE A 133 13.17 9.61 30.18
C ILE A 133 12.34 10.31 29.11
N LYS A 134 11.44 11.23 29.49
CA LYS A 134 10.66 12.04 28.56
C LYS A 134 11.57 12.88 27.65
N LYS A 135 12.55 13.60 28.21
CA LYS A 135 13.55 14.37 27.46
C LYS A 135 14.32 13.51 26.46
N ILE A 136 14.80 12.33 26.88
CA ILE A 136 15.53 11.37 26.04
C ILE A 136 14.66 10.85 24.91
N ARG A 137 13.38 10.51 25.17
CA ARG A 137 12.43 10.05 24.14
C ARG A 137 12.20 11.12 23.08
N ILE A 138 12.02 12.38 23.50
CA ILE A 138 11.88 13.52 22.58
C ILE A 138 13.16 13.67 21.74
N LEU A 139 14.33 13.60 22.35
CA LEU A 139 15.61 13.71 21.65
C LEU A 139 15.80 12.57 20.64
N ARG A 140 15.53 11.32 21.03
CA ARG A 140 15.57 10.15 20.14
C ARG A 140 14.60 10.31 18.97
N ALA A 141 13.40 10.84 19.20
CA ALA A 141 12.44 11.11 18.12
C ALA A 141 12.96 12.19 17.15
N ARG A 142 13.50 13.31 17.67
CA ARG A 142 14.09 14.38 16.87
C ARG A 142 15.28 13.89 16.06
N PHE A 143 16.18 13.12 16.67
CA PHE A 143 17.35 12.57 15.97
C PHE A 143 16.95 11.52 14.93
N ARG A 144 15.99 10.63 15.22
CA ARG A 144 15.47 9.71 14.20
C ARG A 144 14.91 10.46 13.00
N ARG A 145 14.17 11.55 13.24
CA ARG A 145 13.69 12.44 12.17
C ARG A 145 14.85 13.07 11.39
N PHE A 146 15.85 13.62 12.08
CA PHE A 146 17.04 14.20 11.46
C PHE A 146 17.80 13.17 10.61
N LEU A 147 18.10 12.01 11.18
CA LEU A 147 18.79 10.93 10.49
C LEU A 147 17.99 10.42 9.29
N HIS A 148 16.66 10.37 9.40
CA HIS A 148 15.82 10.00 8.27
C HIS A 148 15.89 11.05 7.15
N ILE A 149 15.78 12.35 7.47
CA ILE A 149 15.96 13.45 6.50
C ILE A 149 17.35 13.42 5.86
N TRP A 150 18.40 13.17 6.67
CA TRP A 150 19.77 13.09 6.19
C TRP A 150 20.00 11.86 5.29
N ARG A 151 19.39 10.72 5.60
CA ARG A 151 19.45 9.53 4.74
C ARG A 151 18.70 9.76 3.43
N THR A 152 17.50 10.34 3.48
CA THR A 152 16.69 10.58 2.29
C THR A 152 17.26 11.66 1.38
N SER A 153 17.98 12.64 1.93
CA SER A 153 18.69 13.66 1.13
C SER A 153 19.87 13.09 0.35
N ARG A 154 20.45 11.97 0.80
CA ARG A 154 21.54 11.25 0.11
C ARG A 154 21.08 10.21 -0.91
N LEU A 155 19.76 10.02 -1.08
CA LEU A 155 19.23 9.09 -2.08
C LEU A 155 19.38 9.66 -3.49
N ARG A 156 19.84 8.81 -4.42
CA ARG A 156 19.98 9.18 -5.82
C ARG A 156 18.60 9.20 -6.50
N PRO A 157 18.18 10.31 -7.13
CA PRO A 157 16.96 10.30 -7.94
C PRO A 157 17.19 9.45 -9.20
N ILE A 158 16.29 8.51 -9.47
CA ILE A 158 16.36 7.68 -10.69
C ILE A 158 15.68 8.40 -11.86
N ASN A 159 14.48 8.90 -11.62
CA ASN A 159 13.70 9.62 -12.62
C ASN A 159 13.37 11.03 -12.13
N THR A 160 13.31 11.96 -13.08
CA THR A 160 12.92 13.35 -12.88
C THR A 160 11.51 13.63 -13.41
N GLU A 161 11.08 12.85 -14.40
CA GLU A 161 9.80 12.97 -15.09
C GLU A 161 8.93 11.74 -14.80
N ASP A 162 7.61 11.94 -14.77
CA ASP A 162 6.64 10.86 -14.61
C ASP A 162 6.56 10.03 -15.90
N ILE A 163 6.41 8.71 -15.76
CA ILE A 163 6.46 7.77 -16.89
C ILE A 163 5.28 7.99 -17.87
N VAL A 164 4.13 8.45 -17.37
CA VAL A 164 2.93 8.62 -18.19
C VAL A 164 2.86 10.02 -18.77
N THR A 165 3.09 11.05 -17.96
CA THR A 165 2.95 12.44 -18.44
C THR A 165 4.19 12.97 -19.15
N MET A 166 5.36 12.34 -18.96
CA MET A 166 6.66 12.84 -19.41
C MET A 166 6.97 14.27 -18.92
N GLU A 167 6.29 14.70 -17.85
CA GLU A 167 6.49 15.98 -17.19
C GLU A 167 6.94 15.76 -15.75
N PRO A 168 7.61 16.74 -15.11
CA PRO A 168 7.88 16.69 -13.68
C PRO A 168 6.57 16.59 -12.89
N PRO A 169 6.46 15.63 -11.93
CA PRO A 169 5.24 15.44 -11.16
C PRO A 169 4.89 16.68 -10.33
N LYS A 170 3.63 17.10 -10.38
CA LYS A 170 3.07 18.23 -9.62
C LYS A 170 2.83 17.84 -8.17
N ASP A 171 2.26 16.65 -7.95
CA ASP A 171 2.04 16.06 -6.64
C ASP A 171 2.86 14.76 -6.52
N PRO A 172 4.17 14.86 -6.22
CA PRO A 172 5.09 13.72 -6.29
C PRO A 172 4.87 12.73 -5.14
N VAL A 173 4.79 11.45 -5.49
CA VAL A 173 4.90 10.33 -4.57
C VAL A 173 6.23 9.63 -4.80
N TYR A 174 7.01 9.50 -3.74
CA TYR A 174 8.34 8.90 -3.78
C TYR A 174 8.29 7.44 -3.36
N ILE A 175 8.87 6.57 -4.20
CA ILE A 175 9.17 5.18 -3.87
C ILE A 175 10.68 5.08 -3.63
N VAL A 176 11.06 4.76 -2.40
CA VAL A 176 12.45 4.65 -1.98
C VAL A 176 12.86 3.19 -1.96
N ASP A 177 13.95 2.86 -2.63
CA ASP A 177 14.63 1.57 -2.49
C ASP A 177 15.93 1.77 -1.69
N TRP A 178 15.96 1.16 -0.51
CA TRP A 178 17.08 1.25 0.41
C TRP A 178 18.25 0.35 0.00
N ALA A 179 18.02 -0.72 -0.75
CA ALA A 179 19.08 -1.62 -1.21
C ALA A 179 19.98 -0.89 -2.22
N THR A 180 19.36 -0.22 -3.19
CA THR A 180 20.04 0.55 -4.23
C THR A 180 20.33 2.01 -3.84
N LYS A 181 19.84 2.45 -2.68
CA LYS A 181 19.95 3.84 -2.17
C LYS A 181 19.42 4.86 -3.17
N SER A 182 18.29 4.54 -3.79
CA SER A 182 17.68 5.35 -4.84
C SER A 182 16.23 5.69 -4.54
N LYS A 183 15.74 6.74 -5.18
CA LYS A 183 14.33 7.16 -5.09
C LYS A 183 13.77 7.41 -6.48
N SER A 184 12.56 6.90 -6.71
CA SER A 184 11.77 7.16 -7.90
C SER A 184 10.61 8.09 -7.54
N ALA A 185 10.28 9.06 -8.38
CA ALA A 185 9.21 10.04 -8.16
C ALA A 185 8.11 9.85 -9.20
N PHE A 186 6.86 9.76 -8.77
CA PHE A 186 5.71 9.57 -9.65
C PHE A 186 4.65 10.62 -9.38
N GLU A 187 3.85 10.93 -10.39
CA GLU A 187 2.62 11.69 -10.16
C GLU A 187 1.65 10.83 -9.33
N SER A 188 1.06 11.44 -8.29
CA SER A 188 0.15 10.74 -7.37
C SER A 188 -1.00 10.00 -8.08
N SER A 189 -1.58 10.62 -9.12
CA SER A 189 -2.67 10.06 -9.92
C SER A 189 -2.20 8.89 -10.80
N THR A 190 -1.03 9.01 -11.44
CA THR A 190 -0.40 7.94 -12.23
C THR A 190 -0.16 6.70 -11.37
N LEU A 191 0.46 6.88 -10.19
CA LEU A 191 0.77 5.76 -9.30
C LEU A 191 -0.50 5.12 -8.74
N MET A 192 -1.49 5.91 -8.32
CA MET A 192 -2.78 5.37 -7.84
C MET A 192 -3.48 4.53 -8.91
N ARG A 193 -3.44 4.99 -10.16
CA ARG A 193 -4.04 4.27 -11.29
C ARG A 193 -3.33 2.95 -11.55
N ASP A 194 -2.00 2.92 -11.58
CA ASP A 194 -1.23 1.67 -11.74
C ASP A 194 -1.55 0.67 -10.62
N ILE A 195 -1.51 1.11 -9.36
CA ILE A 195 -1.84 0.28 -8.20
C ILE A 195 -3.26 -0.28 -8.32
N THR A 196 -4.23 0.57 -8.68
CA THR A 196 -5.64 0.15 -8.79
C THR A 196 -5.83 -0.85 -9.93
N LEU A 197 -5.23 -0.62 -11.10
CA LEU A 197 -5.29 -1.54 -12.23
C LEU A 197 -4.68 -2.91 -11.88
N ARG A 198 -3.60 -2.93 -11.10
CA ARG A 198 -2.98 -4.17 -10.65
C ARG A 198 -3.84 -4.95 -9.66
N LEU A 199 -4.40 -4.25 -8.68
CA LEU A 199 -5.27 -4.89 -7.69
C LEU A 199 -6.61 -5.36 -8.28
N LEU A 200 -7.04 -4.76 -9.39
CA LEU A 200 -8.22 -5.17 -10.15
C LEU A 200 -7.88 -6.09 -11.34
N HIS A 201 -6.63 -6.54 -11.45
CA HIS A 201 -6.23 -7.43 -12.54
C HIS A 201 -7.02 -8.74 -12.50
N HIS A 202 -7.37 -9.23 -13.69
CA HIS A 202 -8.10 -10.46 -13.89
C HIS A 202 -7.70 -11.06 -15.23
N ASP A 203 -7.89 -12.38 -15.36
CA ASP A 203 -7.72 -13.13 -16.60
C ASP A 203 -9.08 -13.71 -16.98
N GLY A 204 -9.71 -13.14 -18.02
CA GLY A 204 -11.09 -13.44 -18.36
C GLY A 204 -12.05 -13.19 -17.20
N PHE A 205 -12.67 -14.24 -16.70
CA PHE A 205 -13.59 -14.18 -15.55
C PHE A 205 -12.93 -14.47 -14.20
N PHE A 206 -11.65 -14.84 -14.20
CA PHE A 206 -10.92 -15.22 -12.99
C PHE A 206 -10.20 -14.01 -12.40
N GLU A 207 -10.54 -13.68 -11.16
CA GLU A 207 -9.82 -12.67 -10.39
C GLU A 207 -8.37 -13.11 -10.14
N CYS A 208 -7.43 -12.27 -10.53
CA CYS A 208 -6.00 -12.52 -10.33
C CYS A 208 -5.32 -11.23 -9.90
N PRO A 209 -5.66 -10.67 -8.72
CA PRO A 209 -5.11 -9.40 -8.29
C PRO A 209 -3.58 -9.50 -8.22
N GLN A 210 -2.87 -8.49 -8.73
CA GLN A 210 -1.42 -8.45 -8.75
C GLN A 210 -0.86 -7.54 -7.66
N GLU A 211 0.34 -7.87 -7.17
CA GLU A 211 1.03 -7.01 -6.21
C GLU A 211 1.31 -5.63 -6.79
N PRO A 212 1.07 -4.55 -6.03
CA PRO A 212 1.54 -3.22 -6.36
C PRO A 212 3.05 -3.23 -6.57
N ARG A 213 3.51 -2.52 -7.61
CA ARG A 213 4.93 -2.49 -8.00
C ARG A 213 5.44 -1.07 -8.10
N ASN A 214 6.76 -0.94 -8.20
CA ASN A 214 7.37 0.28 -8.72
C ASN A 214 7.20 0.28 -10.26
N PRO A 215 6.47 1.25 -10.85
CA PRO A 215 6.26 1.29 -12.31
C PRO A 215 7.55 1.44 -13.13
N TYR A 216 8.63 1.95 -12.53
CA TYR A 216 9.92 2.14 -13.21
C TYR A 216 10.76 0.86 -13.25
N THR A 217 10.90 0.16 -12.11
CA THR A 217 11.75 -1.04 -12.00
C THR A 217 10.99 -2.35 -12.20
N ASN A 218 9.67 -2.26 -12.30
CA ASN A 218 8.74 -3.37 -12.27
C ASN A 218 8.80 -4.29 -11.03
N SER A 219 9.55 -3.92 -10.00
CA SER A 219 9.73 -4.71 -8.78
C SER A 219 8.53 -4.54 -7.83
N PRO A 220 8.07 -5.61 -7.16
CA PRO A 220 6.98 -5.52 -6.19
C PRO A 220 7.35 -4.58 -5.04
N LEU A 221 6.35 -3.86 -4.53
CA LEU A 221 6.56 -2.96 -3.40
C LEU A 221 6.59 -3.75 -2.09
N THR A 222 7.63 -3.53 -1.31
CA THR A 222 7.70 -4.01 0.07
C THR A 222 6.59 -3.38 0.91
N GLN A 223 6.19 -4.04 2.01
CA GLN A 223 5.18 -3.51 2.93
C GLN A 223 5.55 -2.11 3.46
N ALA A 224 6.83 -1.84 3.72
CA ALA A 224 7.31 -0.53 4.15
C ALA A 224 7.12 0.55 3.06
N GLN A 225 7.40 0.20 1.80
CA GLN A 225 7.14 1.08 0.66
C GLN A 225 5.63 1.33 0.49
N MET A 226 4.79 0.31 0.64
CA MET A 226 3.34 0.43 0.58
C MET A 226 2.77 1.38 1.64
N ILE A 227 3.22 1.27 2.89
CA ILE A 227 2.85 2.20 3.97
C ILE A 227 3.29 3.62 3.63
N SER A 228 4.51 3.79 3.12
CA SER A 228 5.03 5.10 2.73
C SER A 228 4.22 5.71 1.58
N VAL A 229 3.87 4.91 0.57
CA VAL A 229 3.05 5.31 -0.57
C VAL A 229 1.65 5.72 -0.09
N TRP A 230 1.01 4.93 0.78
CA TRP A 230 -0.28 5.28 1.38
C TRP A 230 -0.26 6.63 2.11
N ILE A 231 0.75 6.86 2.97
CA ILE A 231 0.87 8.12 3.73
C ILE A 231 1.08 9.31 2.79
N GLN A 232 1.88 9.15 1.73
CA GLN A 232 2.12 10.21 0.75
C GLN A 232 0.86 10.51 -0.07
N LEU A 233 0.15 9.48 -0.52
CA LEU A 233 -1.10 9.61 -1.25
C LEU A 233 -2.18 10.30 -0.40
N ALA A 234 -2.31 9.93 0.88
CA ALA A 234 -3.25 10.57 1.81
C ALA A 234 -2.96 12.07 2.06
N ARG A 235 -1.74 12.53 1.77
CA ARG A 235 -1.35 13.96 1.83
C ARG A 235 -1.45 14.66 0.48
N SER A 236 -1.48 13.89 -0.60
CA SER A 236 -1.65 14.40 -1.96
C SER A 236 -3.12 14.74 -2.20
N LYS A 237 -3.40 15.42 -3.31
CA LYS A 237 -4.79 15.68 -3.75
C LYS A 237 -5.46 14.45 -4.38
N ALA A 238 -4.71 13.39 -4.65
CA ALA A 238 -5.25 12.18 -5.23
C ALA A 238 -6.14 11.45 -4.21
N THR A 239 -7.37 11.13 -4.61
CA THR A 239 -8.27 10.29 -3.82
C THR A 239 -7.77 8.86 -3.83
N ALA A 240 -7.67 8.25 -2.65
CA ALA A 240 -7.34 6.84 -2.54
C ALA A 240 -8.49 6.00 -3.14
N SER A 241 -8.16 5.05 -4.01
CA SER A 241 -9.17 4.12 -4.52
C SER A 241 -9.71 3.25 -3.38
N SER A 242 -10.99 2.86 -3.48
CA SER A 242 -11.62 1.95 -2.52
C SER A 242 -10.88 0.60 -2.47
N VAL A 243 -10.39 0.12 -3.61
CA VAL A 243 -9.61 -1.11 -3.77
C VAL A 243 -8.29 -1.01 -2.99
N PHE A 244 -7.55 0.09 -3.15
CA PHE A 244 -6.30 0.31 -2.40
C PHE A 244 -6.55 0.47 -0.90
N THR A 245 -7.68 1.07 -0.53
CA THR A 245 -8.13 1.15 0.87
C THR A 245 -8.46 -0.23 1.44
N GLY A 246 -9.08 -1.11 0.66
CA GLY A 246 -9.34 -2.50 1.03
C GLY A 246 -8.05 -3.29 1.26
N LEU A 247 -7.06 -3.13 0.37
CA LEU A 247 -5.73 -3.74 0.56
C LEU A 247 -5.07 -3.28 1.88
N ARG A 248 -5.25 -2.00 2.26
CA ARG A 248 -4.79 -1.50 3.55
C ARG A 248 -5.50 -2.15 4.73
N GLN A 249 -6.81 -2.37 4.65
CA GLN A 249 -7.61 -2.97 5.72
C GLN A 249 -7.10 -4.38 6.05
N VAL A 250 -6.69 -5.14 5.03
CA VAL A 250 -6.08 -6.47 5.20
C VAL A 250 -4.56 -6.44 5.43
N ARG A 251 -4.02 -5.29 5.87
CA ARG A 251 -2.61 -5.08 6.24
C ARG A 251 -1.61 -5.36 5.11
N TRP A 252 -1.99 -5.06 3.87
CA TRP A 252 -1.13 -5.22 2.68
C TRP A 252 -0.81 -6.68 2.31
N ILE A 253 -1.64 -7.63 2.76
CA ILE A 253 -1.48 -9.06 2.43
C ILE A 253 -2.39 -9.38 1.25
N LEU A 254 -1.81 -9.62 0.07
CA LEU A 254 -2.56 -9.82 -1.18
C LEU A 254 -3.48 -11.05 -1.13
N TYR A 255 -3.02 -12.16 -0.55
CA TYR A 255 -3.86 -13.36 -0.39
C TYR A 255 -5.14 -13.07 0.44
N LYS A 256 -5.00 -12.36 1.56
CA LYS A 256 -6.16 -11.96 2.38
C LYS A 256 -7.08 -11.00 1.63
N PHE A 257 -6.50 -10.08 0.86
CA PHE A 257 -7.26 -9.19 0.00
C PHE A 257 -8.11 -9.97 -1.00
N MET A 258 -7.52 -10.97 -1.66
CA MET A 258 -8.22 -11.82 -2.62
C MET A 258 -9.35 -12.60 -1.95
N THR A 259 -9.13 -13.18 -0.77
CA THR A 259 -10.18 -13.92 -0.05
C THR A 259 -11.32 -13.00 0.41
N GLU A 260 -11.01 -11.88 1.07
CA GLU A 260 -12.01 -10.98 1.67
C GLU A 260 -12.78 -10.16 0.63
N TYR A 261 -12.16 -9.82 -0.50
CA TYR A 261 -12.76 -9.02 -1.58
C TYR A 261 -13.06 -9.83 -2.85
N SER A 262 -13.04 -11.16 -2.76
CA SER A 262 -13.26 -12.10 -3.89
C SER A 262 -14.50 -11.73 -4.71
N LEU A 263 -15.65 -11.52 -4.05
CA LEU A 263 -16.89 -11.16 -4.72
C LEU A 263 -16.78 -9.87 -5.54
N GLN A 264 -16.17 -8.81 -4.98
CA GLN A 264 -16.02 -7.55 -5.70
C GLN A 264 -15.05 -7.68 -6.88
N LEU A 265 -13.99 -8.48 -6.72
CA LEU A 265 -13.03 -8.75 -7.77
C LEU A 265 -13.65 -9.59 -8.89
N GLN A 266 -14.42 -10.63 -8.57
CA GLN A 266 -15.19 -11.44 -9.52
C GLN A 266 -16.17 -10.60 -10.32
N LEU A 267 -16.97 -9.77 -9.63
CA LEU A 267 -17.90 -8.87 -10.30
C LEU A 267 -17.18 -7.86 -11.20
N HIS A 268 -16.01 -7.36 -10.77
CA HIS A 268 -15.19 -6.48 -11.59
C HIS A 268 -14.68 -7.21 -12.84
N ALA A 269 -14.09 -8.39 -12.68
CA ALA A 269 -13.58 -9.22 -13.78
C ALA A 269 -14.69 -9.52 -14.78
N PHE A 270 -15.85 -9.98 -14.29
CA PHE A 270 -17.02 -10.27 -15.10
C PHE A 270 -17.50 -9.04 -15.89
N ARG A 271 -17.70 -7.89 -15.22
CA ARG A 271 -18.17 -6.66 -15.87
C ARG A 271 -17.18 -6.15 -16.90
N THR A 272 -15.88 -6.18 -16.59
CA THR A 272 -14.84 -5.70 -17.50
C THR A 272 -14.74 -6.59 -18.73
N THR A 273 -14.77 -7.91 -18.56
CA THR A 273 -14.78 -8.88 -19.67
C THR A 273 -16.04 -8.75 -20.51
N MET A 274 -17.22 -8.65 -19.88
CA MET A 274 -18.49 -8.48 -20.58
C MET A 274 -18.63 -7.11 -21.29
N ARG A 275 -17.79 -6.13 -20.94
CA ARG A 275 -17.79 -4.81 -21.58
C ARG A 275 -17.10 -4.80 -22.94
N ASN A 276 -16.22 -5.76 -23.22
CA ASN A 276 -15.44 -5.80 -24.46
C ASN A 276 -15.88 -6.98 -25.35
N PRO A 277 -16.74 -6.76 -26.36
CA PRO A 277 -17.22 -7.82 -27.24
C PRO A 277 -16.13 -8.47 -28.12
N ALA A 278 -14.96 -7.85 -28.21
CA ALA A 278 -13.82 -8.42 -28.93
C ALA A 278 -13.09 -9.50 -28.12
N HIS A 279 -13.31 -9.58 -26.80
CA HIS A 279 -12.66 -10.57 -25.94
C HIS A 279 -13.18 -11.97 -26.24
N MET A 280 -12.32 -13.00 -26.21
CA MET A 280 -12.72 -14.39 -26.42
C MET A 280 -13.74 -14.85 -25.37
N ASP A 281 -13.40 -14.65 -24.09
CA ASP A 281 -14.28 -14.99 -22.95
C ASP A 281 -15.66 -14.34 -23.01
N TYR A 282 -15.79 -13.14 -23.59
CA TYR A 282 -17.10 -12.51 -23.81
C TYR A 282 -17.96 -13.40 -24.72
N ARG A 283 -17.37 -13.88 -25.81
CA ARG A 283 -18.09 -14.62 -26.86
C ARG A 283 -18.51 -15.99 -26.36
N ASP A 284 -17.61 -16.66 -25.66
CA ASP A 284 -17.87 -17.98 -25.09
C ASP A 284 -18.96 -17.89 -24.03
N ARG A 285 -18.83 -16.95 -23.08
CA ARG A 285 -19.84 -16.76 -22.02
C ARG A 285 -21.21 -16.37 -22.57
N LEU A 286 -21.25 -15.47 -23.56
CA LEU A 286 -22.50 -15.07 -24.18
C LEU A 286 -23.12 -16.23 -24.97
N GLY A 287 -22.32 -17.00 -25.69
CA GLY A 287 -22.75 -18.18 -26.42
C GLY A 287 -23.33 -19.25 -25.50
N ASP A 288 -22.63 -19.56 -24.41
CA ASP A 288 -23.07 -20.51 -23.38
C ASP A 288 -24.38 -20.06 -22.72
N PHE A 289 -24.50 -18.77 -22.41
CA PHE A 289 -25.73 -18.22 -21.83
C PHE A 289 -26.92 -18.32 -22.78
N ILE A 290 -26.72 -17.99 -24.06
CA ILE A 290 -27.79 -18.11 -25.06
C ILE A 290 -28.18 -19.58 -25.22
N ASN A 291 -27.20 -20.49 -25.34
CA ASN A 291 -27.45 -21.92 -25.43
C ASN A 291 -28.25 -22.43 -24.21
N PHE A 292 -27.85 -22.03 -23.01
CA PHE A 292 -28.57 -22.33 -21.78
C PHE A 292 -30.04 -21.88 -21.84
N CYS A 293 -30.34 -20.66 -22.30
CA CYS A 293 -31.71 -20.19 -22.44
C CYS A 293 -32.53 -21.00 -23.47
N TYR A 294 -31.92 -21.43 -24.57
CA TYR A 294 -32.59 -22.30 -25.55
C TYR A 294 -32.89 -23.70 -24.98
N GLU A 295 -31.95 -24.27 -24.21
CA GLU A 295 -32.12 -25.56 -23.54
C GLU A 295 -33.22 -25.52 -22.48
N GLN A 296 -33.32 -24.44 -21.68
CA GLN A 296 -34.37 -24.30 -20.66
C GLN A 296 -35.77 -24.20 -21.27
N GLU A 297 -35.91 -23.61 -22.45
CA GLU A 297 -37.20 -23.45 -23.15
C GLU A 297 -37.53 -24.61 -24.10
N ASP A 298 -36.67 -25.64 -24.16
CA ASP A 298 -36.78 -26.78 -25.08
C ASP A 298 -36.94 -26.35 -26.56
N VAL A 299 -36.19 -25.31 -26.97
CA VAL A 299 -36.18 -24.79 -28.35
C VAL A 299 -34.85 -25.16 -29.01
N GLN A 300 -34.90 -25.60 -30.28
CA GLN A 300 -33.68 -25.87 -31.04
C GLN A 300 -32.82 -24.60 -31.20
N PHE A 301 -31.59 -24.66 -30.70
CA PHE A 301 -30.63 -23.56 -30.78
C PHE A 301 -29.95 -23.49 -32.15
N PRO A 302 -30.12 -22.41 -32.95
CA PRO A 302 -29.39 -22.22 -34.19
C PRO A 302 -27.95 -21.75 -33.91
N ARG A 303 -27.14 -22.64 -33.32
CA ARG A 303 -25.79 -22.35 -32.79
C ARG A 303 -24.90 -21.61 -33.78
N ILE A 304 -24.84 -22.09 -35.03
CA ILE A 304 -23.98 -21.52 -36.08
C ILE A 304 -24.29 -20.03 -36.31
N ILE A 305 -25.58 -19.65 -36.34
CA ILE A 305 -26.00 -18.26 -36.60
C ILE A 305 -25.51 -17.34 -35.46
N PHE A 306 -25.65 -17.78 -34.21
CA PHE A 306 -25.23 -16.98 -33.06
C PHE A 306 -23.71 -16.92 -32.94
N THR A 307 -23.00 -18.03 -33.14
CA THR A 307 -21.52 -18.04 -33.13
C THR A 307 -20.97 -17.09 -34.19
N ASP A 308 -21.50 -17.14 -35.41
CA ASP A 308 -21.11 -16.23 -36.50
C ASP A 308 -21.49 -14.78 -36.21
N ALA A 309 -22.70 -14.52 -35.69
CA ALA A 309 -23.15 -13.17 -35.36
C ALA A 309 -22.30 -12.53 -34.26
N ILE A 310 -21.97 -13.27 -33.21
CA ILE A 310 -21.13 -12.80 -32.10
C ILE A 310 -19.72 -12.44 -32.61
N LEU A 311 -19.19 -13.22 -33.56
CA LEU A 311 -17.88 -12.97 -34.15
C LEU A 311 -17.89 -11.76 -35.12
N LYS A 312 -18.85 -11.71 -36.04
CA LYS A 312 -18.87 -10.76 -37.17
C LYS A 312 -19.54 -9.43 -36.82
N ILE A 313 -20.62 -9.45 -36.05
CA ILE A 313 -21.45 -8.27 -35.74
C ILE A 313 -21.73 -8.12 -34.22
N PRO A 314 -20.71 -8.12 -33.35
CA PRO A 314 -20.89 -8.11 -31.89
C PRO A 314 -21.70 -6.91 -31.34
N ASN A 315 -21.74 -5.81 -32.10
CA ASN A 315 -22.47 -4.61 -31.72
C ASN A 315 -23.96 -4.61 -32.13
N HIS A 316 -24.45 -5.69 -32.73
CA HIS A 316 -25.85 -5.83 -33.14
C HIS A 316 -26.80 -5.63 -31.95
N ARG A 317 -27.92 -4.93 -32.18
CA ARG A 317 -28.89 -4.56 -31.12
C ARG A 317 -29.37 -5.77 -30.33
N LEU A 318 -29.67 -6.88 -31.02
CA LEU A 318 -30.13 -8.12 -30.38
C LEU A 318 -29.06 -8.75 -29.48
N LEU A 319 -27.78 -8.76 -29.91
CA LEU A 319 -26.69 -9.30 -29.10
C LEU A 319 -26.42 -8.44 -27.87
N LYS A 320 -26.58 -7.12 -27.96
CA LYS A 320 -26.53 -6.23 -26.79
C LYS A 320 -27.65 -6.54 -25.79
N GLN A 321 -28.86 -6.86 -26.27
CA GLN A 321 -29.97 -7.27 -25.39
C GLN A 321 -29.65 -8.60 -24.69
N TRP A 322 -29.15 -9.59 -25.42
CA TRP A 322 -28.67 -10.85 -24.85
C TRP A 322 -27.54 -10.65 -23.85
N ALA A 323 -26.54 -9.83 -24.16
CA ALA A 323 -25.44 -9.51 -23.26
C ALA A 323 -25.93 -8.84 -21.97
N ASN A 324 -26.93 -7.96 -22.04
CA ASN A 324 -27.52 -7.36 -20.84
C ASN A 324 -28.26 -8.39 -19.97
N LEU A 325 -28.99 -9.34 -20.58
CA LEU A 325 -29.62 -10.44 -19.83
C LEU A 325 -28.57 -11.36 -19.20
N CYS A 326 -27.53 -11.70 -19.95
CA CYS A 326 -26.38 -12.47 -19.47
C CYS A 326 -25.72 -11.79 -18.27
N ILE A 327 -25.46 -10.48 -18.35
CA ILE A 327 -24.89 -9.70 -17.26
C ILE A 327 -25.80 -9.75 -16.03
N ARG A 328 -27.10 -9.49 -16.20
CA ARG A 328 -28.07 -9.53 -15.10
C ARG A 328 -28.16 -10.91 -14.43
N TYR A 329 -28.17 -11.97 -15.22
CA TYR A 329 -28.22 -13.35 -14.73
C TYR A 329 -27.01 -13.65 -13.84
N TYR A 330 -25.79 -13.50 -14.37
CA TYR A 330 -24.60 -13.85 -13.62
C TYR A 330 -24.32 -12.89 -12.46
N GLU A 331 -24.57 -11.58 -12.60
CA GLU A 331 -24.45 -10.66 -11.46
C GLU A 331 -25.38 -11.04 -10.31
N ALA A 332 -26.61 -11.45 -10.60
CA ALA A 332 -27.53 -11.93 -9.58
C ALA A 332 -26.99 -13.18 -8.86
N THR A 333 -26.40 -14.12 -9.60
CA THR A 333 -25.79 -15.33 -9.00
C THR A 333 -24.63 -14.99 -8.06
N TYR A 334 -23.79 -14.01 -8.41
CA TYR A 334 -22.69 -13.56 -7.56
C TYR A 334 -23.20 -12.82 -6.32
N ILE A 335 -24.02 -11.77 -6.51
CA ILE A 335 -24.46 -10.85 -5.44
C ILE A 335 -25.40 -11.55 -4.45
N HIS A 336 -26.33 -12.36 -4.97
CA HIS A 336 -27.38 -12.99 -4.18
C HIS A 336 -27.10 -14.45 -3.85
N SER A 337 -25.84 -14.90 -3.92
CA SER A 337 -25.42 -16.28 -3.57
C SER A 337 -25.94 -16.76 -2.22
N LYS A 338 -26.18 -15.84 -1.26
CA LYS A 338 -26.74 -16.15 0.08
C LYS A 338 -28.28 -16.11 0.14
N PHE A 339 -28.96 -15.68 -0.92
CA PHE A 339 -30.41 -15.45 -0.97
C PHE A 339 -31.02 -16.17 -2.18
N PRO A 340 -31.21 -17.51 -2.11
CA PRO A 340 -31.61 -18.31 -3.26
C PRO A 340 -32.95 -17.88 -3.87
N HIS A 341 -33.92 -17.47 -3.06
CA HIS A 341 -35.21 -16.97 -3.54
C HIS A 341 -35.05 -15.74 -4.47
N LYS A 342 -34.15 -14.81 -4.15
CA LYS A 342 -33.90 -13.63 -5.01
C LYS A 342 -33.24 -14.04 -6.33
N ILE A 343 -32.35 -15.03 -6.29
CA ILE A 343 -31.74 -15.57 -7.50
C ILE A 343 -32.84 -16.13 -8.40
N ILE A 344 -33.69 -17.01 -7.88
CA ILE A 344 -34.77 -17.66 -8.65
C ILE A 344 -35.66 -16.60 -9.30
N THR A 345 -36.16 -15.62 -8.53
CA THR A 345 -37.02 -14.55 -9.08
C THR A 345 -36.34 -13.76 -10.20
N ILE A 346 -35.03 -13.47 -10.07
CA ILE A 346 -34.30 -12.75 -11.12
C ILE A 346 -34.05 -13.66 -12.34
N GLN A 347 -33.78 -14.95 -12.11
CA GLN A 347 -33.56 -15.92 -13.18
C GLN A 347 -34.84 -16.13 -14.00
N GLU A 348 -35.99 -16.27 -13.34
CA GLU A 348 -37.31 -16.33 -13.98
C GLU A 348 -37.57 -15.07 -14.83
N ASP A 349 -37.38 -13.87 -14.27
CA ASP A 349 -37.52 -12.60 -15.03
C ASP A 349 -36.58 -12.52 -16.25
N VAL A 350 -35.37 -13.08 -16.14
CA VAL A 350 -34.41 -13.14 -17.24
C VAL A 350 -34.87 -14.14 -18.31
N LEU A 351 -35.35 -15.33 -17.90
CA LEU A 351 -35.84 -16.36 -18.81
C LEU A 351 -37.08 -15.88 -19.58
N ASP A 352 -38.05 -15.28 -18.89
CA ASP A 352 -39.25 -14.68 -19.51
C ASP A 352 -38.88 -13.65 -20.59
N LYS A 353 -37.89 -12.79 -20.32
CA LYS A 353 -37.37 -11.83 -21.29
C LYS A 353 -36.60 -12.49 -22.43
N SER A 354 -35.92 -13.60 -22.15
CA SER A 354 -35.18 -14.36 -23.15
C SER A 354 -36.11 -14.96 -24.20
N VAL A 355 -37.30 -15.45 -23.81
CA VAL A 355 -38.32 -15.99 -24.73
C VAL A 355 -38.67 -15.02 -25.85
N PHE A 356 -38.77 -13.72 -25.54
CA PHE A 356 -39.00 -12.69 -26.54
C PHE A 356 -37.83 -12.55 -27.53
N LEU A 357 -36.60 -12.71 -27.07
CA LEU A 357 -35.40 -12.64 -27.91
C LEU A 357 -35.20 -13.90 -28.75
N LEU A 358 -35.55 -15.08 -28.22
CA LEU A 358 -35.46 -16.36 -28.92
C LEU A 358 -36.22 -16.30 -30.25
N ARG A 359 -37.42 -15.71 -30.26
CA ARG A 359 -38.26 -15.59 -31.47
C ARG A 359 -37.70 -14.63 -32.53
N ARG A 360 -36.69 -13.84 -32.19
CA ARG A 360 -36.14 -12.76 -33.04
C ARG A 360 -34.79 -13.11 -33.69
N TYR A 361 -34.30 -14.33 -33.56
CA TYR A 361 -33.01 -14.73 -34.14
C TYR A 361 -32.93 -14.51 -35.66
N LYS A 362 -34.05 -14.56 -36.38
CA LYS A 362 -34.12 -14.26 -37.83
C LYS A 362 -33.64 -12.85 -38.18
N GLU A 363 -33.64 -11.90 -37.24
CA GLU A 363 -33.03 -10.57 -37.44
C GLU A 363 -31.52 -10.65 -37.63
N LEU A 364 -30.84 -11.62 -36.98
CA LEU A 364 -29.41 -11.85 -37.15
C LEU A 364 -29.11 -12.41 -38.53
N THR A 365 -29.92 -13.37 -39.00
CA THR A 365 -29.76 -13.98 -40.33
C THR A 365 -29.89 -12.97 -41.46
N ARG A 366 -30.66 -11.90 -41.29
CA ARG A 366 -30.79 -10.83 -42.28
C ARG A 366 -29.60 -9.86 -42.29
N SER A 367 -28.85 -9.83 -41.19
CA SER A 367 -27.73 -8.90 -40.98
C SER A 367 -26.37 -9.54 -41.26
N LEU A 368 -26.31 -10.87 -41.24
CA LEU A 368 -25.19 -11.70 -41.70
C LEU A 368 -25.30 -11.93 -43.20
#